data_AF-A0AAX0I3W5-F1
#
_entry.id   AF-A0AAX0I3W5-F1
#
_cell.length_a   1.000
_cell.length_b   1.000
_cell.length_c   1.000
_cell.angle_alpha   90.00
_cell.angle_beta   90.00
_cell.angle_gamma   90.00
#
_symmetry.space_group_name_H-M   'P 1'
#
loop_
_entity.id
_entity.type
_entity.pdbx_description
1 polymer ?
#
loop_
_entity_poly.entity_id
_entity_poly.type
_entity_poly.pdbx_seq_one_letter_code
_entity_poly.pdbx_strand_id
1 'polypeptide(L)'
;MVERTDYQPYGSPIGKTVDGIGYTGHAMDGATGLTYMQQRYYDQDLGRFLGVDPVAADSVLAANFNRYWYANNNPYKFTDPDGRKVRFANGAPEDFLRNVAKSIRYLNA
;
A
#
# COMPACT_ATOMS: atom_id res chain seq x y z
N MET A 1 -8.45 0.02 -26.21
CA MET A 1 -8.35 -0.62 -24.89
C MET A 1 -8.14 -2.11 -25.15
N VAL A 2 -7.02 -2.69 -24.72
CA VAL A 2 -6.69 -4.10 -25.01
C VAL A 2 -7.08 -5.02 -23.86
N GLU A 3 -7.09 -4.50 -22.63
CA GLU A 3 -7.48 -5.26 -21.44
C GLU A 3 -8.01 -4.32 -20.34
N ARG A 4 -8.94 -4.82 -19.53
CA ARG A 4 -9.42 -4.19 -18.30
C ARG A 4 -9.29 -5.19 -17.15
N THR A 5 -8.79 -4.73 -16.01
CA THR A 5 -8.82 -5.49 -14.76
C THR A 5 -9.41 -4.59 -13.68
N ASP A 6 -10.43 -5.10 -12.99
CA ASP A 6 -10.99 -4.46 -11.80
C ASP A 6 -10.43 -5.12 -10.54
N TYR A 7 -10.19 -4.34 -9.50
CA TYR A 7 -9.54 -4.79 -8.27
C TYR A 7 -10.39 -4.44 -7.05
N GLN A 8 -10.35 -5.30 -6.05
CA GLN A 8 -10.85 -5.02 -4.71
C GLN A 8 -9.99 -3.94 -4.01
N PRO A 9 -10.44 -3.38 -2.87
CA PRO A 9 -9.73 -2.28 -2.22
C PRO A 9 -8.28 -2.61 -1.85
N TYR A 10 -8.03 -3.86 -1.43
CA TYR A 10 -6.71 -4.36 -1.08
C TYR A 10 -5.94 -4.96 -2.27
N GLY A 11 -6.46 -4.85 -3.49
CA GLY A 11 -5.73 -5.20 -4.70
C GLY A 11 -6.04 -6.58 -5.28
N SER A 12 -6.90 -7.39 -4.64
CA SER A 12 -7.29 -8.70 -5.18
C SER A 12 -8.08 -8.53 -6.50
N PRO A 13 -7.66 -9.14 -7.62
CA PRO A 13 -8.29 -8.97 -8.92
C PRO A 13 -9.65 -9.67 -8.98
N ILE A 14 -10.63 -9.03 -9.60
CA ILE A 14 -12.00 -9.55 -9.69
C ILE A 14 -12.16 -10.34 -10.98
N GLY A 15 -12.55 -11.61 -10.85
CA GLY A 15 -12.94 -12.45 -11.99
C GLY A 15 -11.80 -12.95 -12.88
N LYS A 16 -10.55 -12.76 -12.46
CA LYS A 16 -9.36 -13.25 -13.18
C LYS A 16 -8.13 -13.34 -12.28
N THR A 17 -7.20 -14.18 -12.70
CA THR A 17 -5.82 -14.15 -12.21
C THR A 17 -5.02 -13.13 -13.01
N VAL A 18 -4.14 -12.39 -12.35
CA VAL A 18 -3.21 -11.45 -12.98
C VAL A 18 -1.79 -11.98 -12.77
N ASP A 19 -1.05 -12.09 -13.86
CA ASP A 19 0.37 -12.45 -13.86
C ASP A 19 1.15 -11.36 -14.60
N GLY A 20 2.15 -10.77 -13.94
CA GLY A 20 2.85 -9.57 -14.41
C GLY A 20 2.42 -8.29 -13.67
N ILE A 21 2.54 -7.12 -14.31
CA ILE A 21 2.28 -5.84 -13.64
C ILE A 21 0.77 -5.65 -13.38
N GLY A 22 0.41 -5.48 -12.11
CA GLY A 22 -0.98 -5.35 -11.67
C GLY A 22 -1.19 -4.20 -10.71
N TYR A 23 -1.77 -4.51 -9.55
CA TYR A 23 -2.22 -3.51 -8.57
C TYR A 23 -1.10 -2.55 -8.14
N THR A 24 -1.38 -1.25 -8.16
CA THR A 24 -0.44 -0.15 -7.85
C THR A 24 0.88 -0.17 -8.62
N GLY A 25 0.95 -0.87 -9.76
CA GLY A 25 2.15 -0.98 -10.59
C GLY A 25 3.15 -2.05 -10.14
N HIS A 26 2.77 -2.91 -9.19
CA HIS A 26 3.63 -3.97 -8.68
C HIS A 26 3.44 -5.28 -9.45
N ALA A 27 4.47 -6.12 -9.45
CA ALA A 27 4.43 -7.42 -10.11
C ALA A 27 3.61 -8.41 -9.27
N MET A 28 2.56 -8.95 -9.88
CA MET A 28 1.72 -10.02 -9.36
C MET A 28 2.18 -11.35 -9.95
N ASP A 29 2.26 -12.36 -9.09
CA ASP A 29 2.48 -13.74 -9.50
C ASP A 29 1.14 -14.48 -9.50
N GLY A 30 0.67 -14.83 -10.68
CA GLY A 30 -0.62 -15.49 -10.84
C GLY A 30 -0.68 -16.90 -10.24
N ALA A 31 0.47 -17.56 -10.05
CA ALA A 31 0.53 -18.91 -9.49
C ALA A 31 0.37 -18.90 -7.97
N THR A 32 0.91 -17.88 -7.29
CA THR A 32 0.85 -17.76 -5.83
C THR A 32 -0.23 -16.80 -5.33
N GLY A 33 -0.74 -15.90 -6.20
CA GLY A 33 -1.63 -14.81 -5.80
C GLY A 33 -0.92 -13.67 -5.07
N LEU A 34 0.41 -13.74 -4.93
CA LEU A 34 1.19 -12.76 -4.19
C LEU A 34 1.63 -11.61 -5.10
N THR A 35 1.80 -10.44 -4.49
CA THR A 35 2.35 -9.25 -5.15
C THR A 35 3.71 -8.93 -4.59
N TYR A 36 4.71 -8.86 -5.46
CA TYR A 36 6.05 -8.41 -5.09
C TYR A 36 6.13 -6.88 -5.12
N MET A 37 6.20 -6.27 -3.93
CA MET A 37 6.30 -4.82 -3.75
C MET A 37 7.74 -4.40 -3.42
N GLN A 38 8.72 -4.95 -4.16
CA GLN A 38 10.16 -4.74 -4.00
C GLN A 38 10.77 -5.30 -2.70
N GLN A 39 10.32 -4.82 -1.55
CA GLN A 39 10.94 -5.19 -0.26
C GLN A 39 10.21 -6.31 0.44
N ARG A 40 8.92 -6.46 0.14
CA ARG A 40 8.05 -7.44 0.79
C ARG A 40 7.10 -8.05 -0.23
N TYR A 41 6.76 -9.32 0.01
CA TYR A 41 5.60 -9.94 -0.61
C TYR A 41 4.35 -9.51 0.13
N TYR A 42 3.34 -9.14 -0.65
CA TYR A 42 2.04 -8.70 -0.20
C TYR A 42 0.98 -9.71 -0.62
N ASP A 43 0.14 -10.07 0.34
CA ASP A 43 -1.03 -10.92 0.14
C ASP A 43 -2.26 -10.01 0.06
N GLN A 44 -2.90 -10.04 -1.11
CA GLN A 44 -4.03 -9.16 -1.44
C GLN A 44 -5.34 -9.64 -0.82
N ASP A 45 -5.44 -10.94 -0.53
CA ASP A 45 -6.64 -11.55 0.06
C ASP A 45 -6.64 -11.33 1.58
N LEU A 46 -5.46 -11.37 2.21
CA LEU A 46 -5.28 -10.98 3.62
C LEU A 46 -5.21 -9.46 3.82
N GLY A 47 -4.85 -8.71 2.78
CA GLY A 47 -4.62 -7.26 2.85
C GLY A 47 -3.37 -6.88 3.66
N ARG A 48 -2.35 -7.73 3.68
CA ARG A 48 -1.14 -7.56 4.52
C ARG A 48 0.14 -8.03 3.86
N PHE A 49 1.27 -7.51 4.32
CA PHE A 49 2.58 -8.05 3.97
C PHE A 49 2.86 -9.35 4.70
N LEU A 50 3.54 -10.28 4.03
CA LEU A 50 4.01 -11.53 4.61
C LEU A 50 5.35 -11.37 5.34
N GLY A 51 6.13 -10.37 4.95
CA GLY A 51 7.39 -10.00 5.57
C GLY A 51 7.23 -8.89 6.61
N VAL A 52 8.04 -8.96 7.65
CA VAL A 52 8.19 -7.88 8.63
C VAL A 52 8.73 -6.62 7.94
N ASP A 53 8.15 -5.46 8.22
CA ASP A 53 8.66 -4.17 7.71
C ASP A 53 10.14 -3.96 8.10
N PRO A 54 11.06 -3.72 7.14
CA PRO A 54 12.45 -3.39 7.45
C PRO A 54 12.58 -2.04 8.20
N VAL A 55 11.57 -1.17 8.11
CA VAL A 55 11.53 0.07 8.88
C VAL A 55 11.15 -0.26 10.33
N ALA A 56 11.93 0.25 11.28
CA ALA A 56 11.67 0.07 12.70
C ALA A 56 10.39 0.81 13.14
N ALA A 57 9.81 0.38 14.26
CA ALA A 57 8.77 1.16 14.93
C ALA A 57 9.39 2.45 15.48
N ASP A 58 8.66 3.56 15.34
CA ASP A 58 9.08 4.85 15.88
C ASP A 58 8.33 5.09 17.19
N SER A 59 9.07 5.05 18.30
CA SER A 59 8.52 5.26 19.64
C SER A 59 8.20 6.72 19.93
N VAL A 60 8.81 7.67 19.22
CA VAL A 60 8.60 9.11 19.39
C VAL A 60 7.32 9.53 18.68
N LEU A 61 7.11 9.05 17.45
CA LEU A 61 5.91 9.34 16.65
C LEU A 61 4.78 8.33 16.86
N ALA A 62 4.97 7.36 17.75
CA ALA A 62 4.09 6.23 17.99
C ALA A 62 3.62 5.52 16.69
N ALA A 63 4.53 5.41 15.72
CA ALA A 63 4.22 4.95 14.37
C ALA A 63 4.84 3.59 14.06
N ASN A 64 4.26 2.89 13.09
CA ASN A 64 4.81 1.65 12.53
C ASN A 64 4.94 0.46 13.52
N PHE A 65 4.09 0.41 14.56
CA PHE A 65 4.02 -0.75 15.44
C PHE A 65 3.40 -1.99 14.77
N ASN A 66 2.47 -1.79 13.83
CA ASN A 66 1.93 -2.87 13.03
C ASN A 66 2.82 -3.11 11.81
N ARG A 67 3.82 -3.98 11.92
CA ARG A 67 4.86 -4.16 10.89
C ARG A 67 4.42 -4.94 9.63
N TYR A 68 3.13 -5.26 9.53
CA TYR A 68 2.55 -6.05 8.43
C TYR A 68 1.43 -5.34 7.68
N TRP A 69 1.01 -4.15 8.12
CA TRP A 69 -0.06 -3.43 7.44
C TRP A 69 0.34 -2.92 6.06
N TYR A 70 -0.63 -2.89 5.16
CA TYR A 70 -0.51 -2.18 3.90
C TYR A 70 -1.26 -0.84 3.98
N ALA A 71 -0.68 0.21 3.40
CA ALA A 71 -1.34 1.51 3.21
C ALA A 71 -2.00 2.10 4.47
N ASN A 72 -1.43 1.86 5.66
CA ASN A 72 -2.01 2.28 6.96
C ASN A 72 -3.48 1.81 7.13
N ASN A 73 -3.80 0.59 6.66
CA ASN A 73 -5.15 0.01 6.61
C ASN A 73 -6.19 0.84 5.83
N ASN A 74 -5.75 1.77 4.98
CA ASN A 74 -6.63 2.56 4.12
C ASN A 74 -6.08 2.64 2.69
N PRO A 75 -6.25 1.57 1.90
CA PRO A 75 -5.71 1.46 0.54
C PRO A 75 -6.43 2.34 -0.49
N TYR A 76 -7.54 2.99 -0.12
CA TYR A 76 -8.17 4.02 -0.95
C TYR A 76 -7.41 5.34 -0.91
N LYS A 77 -6.93 5.71 0.28
CA LYS A 77 -6.24 6.97 0.51
C LYS A 77 -4.73 6.85 0.31
N PHE A 78 -4.18 5.67 0.56
CA PHE A 78 -2.75 5.45 0.58
C PHE A 78 -2.31 4.25 -0.24
N THR A 79 -1.04 4.26 -0.63
CA THR A 79 -0.33 3.19 -1.35
C THR A 79 1.05 3.01 -0.73
N ASP A 80 1.73 1.89 -1.00
CA ASP A 80 3.13 1.67 -0.60
C ASP A 80 3.99 1.39 -1.85
N PRO A 81 4.70 2.40 -2.39
CA PRO A 81 5.41 2.27 -3.66
C PRO A 81 6.68 1.41 -3.62
N ASP A 82 7.29 1.23 -2.45
CA ASP A 82 8.53 0.47 -2.29
C ASP A 82 8.43 -0.65 -1.25
N GLY A 83 7.23 -0.87 -0.71
CA GLY A 83 6.98 -1.84 0.34
C GLY A 83 7.66 -1.45 1.65
N ARG A 84 7.87 -0.17 1.94
CA ARG A 84 8.42 0.33 3.22
C ARG A 84 7.68 1.54 3.76
N LYS A 85 7.14 2.39 2.87
CA LYS A 85 6.58 3.68 3.29
C LYS A 85 5.28 3.97 2.58
N VAL A 86 4.26 4.10 3.40
CA VAL A 86 2.94 4.59 3.02
C VAL A 86 3.04 6.01 2.44
N ARG A 87 2.46 6.19 1.25
CA ARG A 87 2.27 7.49 0.58
C ARG A 87 0.80 7.66 0.22
N PHE A 88 0.39 8.88 -0.06
CA PHE A 88 -0.94 9.12 -0.63
C PHE A 88 -1.05 8.45 -2.00
N ALA A 89 -2.24 7.94 -2.31
CA ALA A 89 -2.55 7.46 -3.64
C ALA A 89 -2.42 8.59 -4.67
N ASN A 90 -2.01 8.25 -5.89
CA ASN A 90 -1.86 9.20 -6.98
C ASN A 90 -3.21 9.92 -7.24
N GLY A 91 -3.18 11.24 -7.42
CA GLY A 91 -4.37 12.07 -7.64
C GLY A 91 -4.91 12.80 -6.40
N ALA A 92 -4.27 12.65 -5.24
CA ALA A 92 -4.59 13.48 -4.08
C ALA A 92 -4.33 14.98 -4.39
N PRO A 93 -5.32 15.89 -4.15
CA PRO A 93 -5.15 17.31 -4.41
C PRO A 93 -4.02 17.92 -3.56
N GLU A 94 -3.25 18.83 -4.12
CA GLU A 94 -2.08 19.40 -3.43
C GLU A 94 -2.46 20.14 -2.14
N ASP A 95 -3.63 20.79 -2.13
CA ASP A 95 -4.20 21.43 -0.93
C ASP A 95 -4.52 20.41 0.17
N PHE A 96 -5.01 19.23 -0.20
CA PHE A 96 -5.24 18.14 0.74
C PHE A 96 -3.92 17.64 1.34
N LEU A 97 -2.89 17.45 0.50
CA LEU A 97 -1.56 17.05 0.95
C LEU A 97 -0.96 18.09 1.91
N ARG A 98 -1.08 19.39 1.60
CA ARG A 98 -0.61 20.50 2.45
C ARG A 98 -1.36 20.57 3.76
N ASN A 99 -2.68 20.40 3.76
CA ASN A 99 -3.51 20.46 4.95
C ASN A 99 -3.26 19.25 5.88
N VAL A 100 -3.08 18.05 5.32
CA VAL A 100 -2.71 16.88 6.13
C VAL A 100 -1.28 17.00 6.67
N ALA A 101 -0.32 17.49 5.86
CA ALA A 101 1.04 17.73 6.36
C ALA A 101 1.07 18.76 7.50
N LYS A 102 0.24 19.82 7.41
CA LYS A 102 0.04 20.78 8.50
C LYS A 102 -0.60 20.12 9.72
N SER A 103 -1.68 19.36 9.56
CA SER A 103 -2.37 18.75 10.71
C SER A 103 -1.51 17.72 11.43
N ILE A 104 -0.72 16.93 10.72
CA ILE A 104 0.28 16.03 11.32
C ILE A 104 1.31 16.86 12.10
N ARG A 105 1.75 18.02 11.58
CA ARG A 105 2.68 18.90 12.30
C ARG A 105 2.08 19.49 13.58
N TYR A 106 0.78 19.79 13.60
CA TYR A 106 0.07 20.28 14.81
C TYR A 106 -0.21 19.19 15.85
N LEU A 107 -0.29 17.91 15.45
CA LEU A 107 -0.39 16.77 16.38
C LEU A 107 0.94 16.40 17.04
N ASN A 108 2.05 16.98 16.58
CA ASN A 108 3.41 16.80 17.10
C ASN A 108 3.90 18.03 17.89
N ALA A 109 3.00 18.92 18.33
CA ALA A 109 3.28 20.09 19.16
C ALA A 109 2.65 19.95 20.55
#